data_AF-A0A0M3J392-F1
#
_entry.id   AF-A0A0M3J392-F1
#
_cell.length_a   1.000
_cell.length_b   1.000
_cell.length_c   1.000
_cell.angle_alpha   90.00
_cell.angle_beta   90.00
_cell.angle_gamma   90.00
#
_symmetry.space_group_name_H-M   'P 1'
#
loop_
_entity.id
_entity.type
_entity.pdbx_description
1 polymer ?
#
loop_
_entity_poly.entity_id
_entity_poly.type
_entity_poly.pdbx_seq_one_letter_code
_entity_poly.pdbx_strand_id
1 'polypeptide(L)'
;MLTHSTDQAATDLLEKVLVYRPSERLHGPSFLADPYFDDLFNVETMRNGKMLDTITQKDREDALNGDRLDSDSGSVQLSDSFNNT
;
A
#
# COMPACT_ATOMS: atom_id res chain seq x y z
N MET A 1 0.29 -27.24 -16.96
CA MET A 1 0.03 -27.59 -15.55
C MET A 1 0.19 -26.30 -14.74
N LEU A 2 -0.90 -25.62 -14.40
CA LEU A 2 -0.84 -24.53 -13.43
C LEU A 2 -0.70 -25.18 -12.06
N THR A 3 0.50 -25.14 -11.50
CA THR A 3 0.76 -25.56 -10.12
C THR A 3 0.15 -24.51 -9.20
N HIS A 4 -1.06 -24.76 -8.68
CA HIS A 4 -1.59 -24.03 -7.53
C HIS A 4 -0.79 -24.43 -6.29
N SER A 5 0.45 -23.93 -6.14
CA SER A 5 1.03 -23.86 -4.80
C SER A 5 0.23 -22.78 -4.08
N THR A 6 -0.66 -23.19 -3.19
CA THR A 6 -1.28 -22.26 -2.25
C THR A 6 -0.17 -21.67 -1.41
N ASP A 7 0.15 -20.41 -1.67
CA ASP A 7 1.03 -19.64 -0.81
C ASP A 7 0.31 -19.46 0.53
N GLN A 8 0.77 -20.21 1.53
CA GLN A 8 0.16 -20.20 2.86
C GLN A 8 0.26 -18.81 3.48
N ALA A 9 1.37 -18.10 3.28
CA ALA A 9 1.55 -16.76 3.81
C ALA A 9 0.57 -15.76 3.17
N ALA A 10 0.27 -15.92 1.88
CA ALA A 10 -0.77 -15.13 1.21
C ALA A 10 -2.17 -15.41 1.79
N THR A 11 -2.45 -16.67 2.11
CA THR A 11 -3.72 -17.08 2.71
C THR A 11 -3.87 -16.52 4.13
N ASP A 12 -2.82 -16.64 4.94
CA ASP A 12 -2.78 -16.11 6.31
C ASP A 12 -2.95 -14.57 6.32
N LEU A 13 -2.34 -13.87 5.36
CA LEU A 13 -2.55 -12.43 5.18
C LEU A 13 -4.02 -12.14 4.85
N LEU A 14 -4.62 -12.90 3.94
CA LEU A 14 -5.99 -12.70 3.49
C LEU A 14 -7.00 -12.89 4.64
N GLU A 15 -6.76 -13.85 5.54
CA GLU A 15 -7.58 -14.06 6.74
C GLU A 15 -7.60 -12.83 7.67
N LYS A 16 -6.47 -12.11 7.79
CA LYS A 16 -6.38 -10.88 8.58
C LYS A 16 -7.13 -9.70 7.93
N VAL A 17 -7.29 -9.70 6.60
CA VAL A 17 -7.96 -8.63 5.85
C VAL A 17 -9.46 -8.88 5.74
N LEU A 18 -9.86 -10.12 5.47
CA LEU A 18 -11.25 -10.52 5.22
C LEU A 18 -12.03 -10.83 6.51
N VAL A 19 -11.86 -10.01 7.53
CA VAL A 19 -12.56 -10.14 8.82
C VAL A 19 -13.94 -9.46 8.74
N TYR A 20 -14.97 -10.10 9.31
CA TYR A 20 -16.34 -9.56 9.31
C TYR A 20 -16.39 -8.16 9.94
N ARG A 21 -15.84 -8.02 11.15
CA ARG A 21 -15.82 -6.76 11.90
C ARG A 21 -14.79 -5.80 11.30
N PRO A 22 -15.20 -4.61 10.80
CA PRO A 22 -14.29 -3.69 10.13
C PRO A 22 -13.12 -3.21 11.00
N SER A 23 -13.36 -3.00 12.30
CA SER A 23 -12.34 -2.55 13.25
C SER A 23 -11.25 -3.57 13.55
N GLU A 24 -11.46 -4.83 13.17
CA GLU A 24 -10.52 -5.93 13.38
C GLU A 24 -9.74 -6.28 12.11
N ARG A 25 -10.06 -5.64 10.97
CA ARG A 25 -9.37 -5.89 9.69
C ARG A 25 -7.97 -5.28 9.71
N LEU A 26 -7.01 -6.03 9.18
CA LEU A 26 -5.73 -5.46 8.78
C LEU A 26 -5.94 -4.52 7.58
N HIS A 27 -5.47 -3.27 7.69
CA HIS A 27 -5.66 -2.25 6.66
C HIS A 27 -4.55 -1.20 6.65
N GLY A 28 -4.47 -0.43 5.55
CA GLY A 28 -3.61 0.75 5.44
C GLY A 28 -2.12 0.43 5.64
N PRO A 29 -1.37 1.30 6.34
CA PRO A 29 0.05 1.07 6.63
C PRO A 29 0.36 -0.28 7.27
N SER A 30 -0.48 -0.72 8.21
CA SER A 30 -0.29 -2.00 8.91
C SER A 30 -0.40 -3.20 7.98
N PHE A 31 -1.15 -3.10 6.88
CA PHE A 31 -1.23 -4.15 5.87
C PHE A 31 0.07 -4.28 5.08
N LEU A 32 0.65 -3.16 4.64
CA LEU A 32 1.93 -3.16 3.91
C LEU A 32 3.12 -3.51 4.81
N ALA A 33 2.96 -3.42 6.14
CA ALA A 33 3.95 -3.83 7.12
C ALA A 33 3.97 -5.35 7.38
N ASP A 34 3.03 -6.13 6.84
CA ASP A 34 3.00 -7.58 7.04
C ASP A 34 4.23 -8.24 6.38
N PRO A 35 4.87 -9.23 7.04
CA PRO A 35 6.07 -9.89 6.51
C PRO A 35 5.90 -10.52 5.13
N TYR A 36 4.66 -10.80 4.71
CA TYR A 36 4.36 -11.24 3.35
C TYR A 36 4.94 -10.31 2.27
N PHE A 37 5.06 -9.01 2.56
CA PHE A 37 5.57 -8.00 1.63
C PHE A 37 7.06 -7.65 1.83
N ASP A 38 7.78 -8.30 2.74
CA ASP A 38 9.21 -7.99 2.98
C ASP A 38 10.05 -8.18 1.71
N ASP A 39 9.66 -9.09 0.81
CA ASP A 39 10.31 -9.33 -0.47
C ASP A 39 10.20 -8.13 -1.43
N LEU A 40 9.14 -7.32 -1.35
CA LEU A 40 8.97 -6.12 -2.18
C LEU A 40 10.04 -5.06 -1.90
N PHE A 41 10.62 -5.07 -0.69
CA PHE A 41 11.63 -4.09 -0.28
C PHE A 41 13.05 -4.65 -0.35
N ASN A 42 13.21 -5.91 -0.77
CA ASN A 42 14.52 -6.47 -1.03
C ASN A 42 15.03 -6.02 -2.40
N VAL A 43 16.21 -5.40 -2.41
CA VAL A 43 16.90 -4.87 -3.60
C VAL A 43 17.24 -5.94 -4.64
N GLU A 44 17.27 -7.21 -4.25
CA GLU A 44 17.56 -8.34 -5.14
C GLU A 44 16.30 -8.99 -5.72
N THR A 45 15.11 -8.52 -5.32
CA THR A 45 13.85 -9.12 -5.76
C THR A 45 13.62 -8.88 -7.25
N MET A 46 13.44 -9.98 -7.98
CA MET A 46 13.10 -9.97 -9.39
C MET A 46 11.66 -10.43 -9.61
N ARG A 47 10.89 -9.65 -10.38
CA ARG A 47 9.54 -10.01 -10.79
C ARG A 47 9.47 -10.02 -12.31
N ASN A 48 9.03 -11.14 -12.89
CA ASN A 48 8.97 -11.34 -14.34
C ASN A 48 10.30 -11.04 -15.06
N GLY A 49 11.44 -11.36 -14.43
CA GLY A 49 12.77 -11.13 -15.00
C GLY A 49 13.26 -9.68 -14.96
N LYS A 50 12.54 -8.78 -14.27
CA LYS A 50 12.97 -7.41 -14.00
C LYS A 50 13.18 -7.20 -12.52
N MET A 51 14.22 -6.44 -12.16
CA MET A 51 14.41 -5.96 -10.80
C MET A 51 13.24 -5.05 -10.42
N LEU A 52 12.71 -5.20 -9.21
CA LEU A 52 11.69 -4.31 -8.70
C LEU A 52 12.36 -3.03 -8.20
N ASP A 53 12.28 -1.94 -8.95
CA ASP A 53 12.92 -0.64 -8.65
C ASP A 53 11.92 0.47 -8.28
N THR A 54 10.63 0.14 -8.32
CA THR A 54 9.51 1.08 -8.19
C THR A 54 9.10 1.30 -6.73
N ILE A 55 9.59 0.46 -5.83
CA ILE A 55 9.32 0.51 -4.39
C ILE A 55 10.67 0.46 -3.67
N THR A 56 10.86 1.35 -2.72
CA THR A 56 12.07 1.52 -1.93
C THR A 56 11.79 1.33 -0.45
N GLN A 57 12.84 1.14 0.35
CA GLN A 57 12.71 1.09 1.81
C GLN A 57 12.09 2.37 2.40
N LYS A 58 12.30 3.52 1.74
CA LYS A 58 11.68 4.77 2.13
C LYS A 58 10.16 4.74 1.99
N ASP A 59 9.64 4.11 0.94
CA ASP A 59 8.19 3.97 0.74
C ASP A 59 7.54 3.14 1.86
N ARG A 60 8.28 2.17 2.42
CA ARG A 60 7.86 1.42 3.61
C ARG A 60 7.76 2.32 4.83
N GLU A 61 8.78 3.14 5.06
CA GLU A 61 8.85 4.08 6.18
C GLU A 61 7.75 5.15 6.07
N ASP A 62 7.57 5.72 4.89
CA ASP A 62 6.55 6.73 4.60
C ASP A 62 5.15 6.12 4.79
N ALA A 63 4.90 4.90 4.29
CA ALA A 63 3.66 4.19 4.54
C ALA A 63 3.40 3.98 6.04
N LEU A 64 4.38 3.48 6.80
CA LEU A 64 4.28 3.23 8.25
C LEU A 64 4.00 4.49 9.07
N ASN A 65 4.61 5.61 8.71
CA ASN A 65 4.40 6.89 9.38
C ASN A 65 3.08 7.56 8.99
N GLY A 66 2.39 7.02 7.98
CA GLY A 66 1.20 7.59 7.36
C GLY A 66 1.50 8.88 6.60
N ASP A 67 0.52 9.36 5.84
CA ASP A 67 0.56 10.72 5.32
C ASP A 67 0.56 11.66 6.53
N ARG A 68 1.75 12.11 6.96
CA ARG A 68 1.83 13.33 7.75
C ARG A 68 1.06 14.37 6.98
N LEU A 69 0.07 14.99 7.63
CA LEU A 69 -0.71 16.09 7.07
C LEU A 69 0.27 17.02 6.36
N ASP A 70 0.33 16.91 5.03
CA ASP A 70 0.95 17.92 4.22
C ASP A 70 0.13 19.16 4.54
N SER A 71 0.72 20.04 5.34
CA SER A 71 0.15 21.36 5.61
C SER A 71 0.09 22.20 4.32
N ASP A 72 0.51 21.60 3.20
CA ASP A 72 0.48 22.11 1.84
C ASP A 72 -0.41 21.26 0.91
N SER A 73 -1.40 20.54 1.45
CA SER A 73 -2.59 20.23 0.65
C SER A 73 -3.29 21.54 0.33
N GLY A 74 -2.81 22.20 -0.72
CA GLY A 74 -3.39 23.40 -1.30
C GLY A 74 -4.88 23.15 -1.45
N SER A 75 -5.66 23.80 -0.60
CA SER A 75 -7.09 23.93 -0.79
C SER A 75 -7.25 24.50 -2.20
N VAL A 76 -7.83 23.71 -3.09
CA VAL A 76 -8.32 24.24 -4.36
C VAL A 76 -9.35 25.28 -3.95
N GLN A 77 -8.94 26.54 -3.91
CA GLN A 77 -9.88 27.64 -3.79
C GLN A 77 -10.74 27.56 -5.05
N LEU A 78 -11.98 27.11 -4.88
CA LEU A 78 -13.05 27.49 -5.79
C LEU A 78 -13.20 29.01 -5.66
N SER A 79 -12.35 29.77 -6.34
CA SER A 79 -12.61 31.18 -6.56
C SER A 79 -13.63 31.26 -7.68
N ASP A 80 -14.82 31.73 -7.31
CA ASP A 80 -15.94 32.07 -8.17
C ASP A 80 -15.51 32.80 -9.46
N SER A 81 -15.97 32.31 -10.60
CA SER A 81 -16.01 33.08 -11.84
C SER A 81 -17.24 32.69 -12.66
N PHE A 82 -18.41 33.01 -12.11
CA PHE A 82 -19.58 33.32 -12.94
C PHE A 82 -19.49 34.80 -13.31
N ASN A 83 -18.73 35.12 -14.36
CA ASN A 83 -18.82 36.43 -14.97
C ASN A 83 -20.08 36.48 -15.84
N ASN A 84 -21.10 37.09 -15.27
CA ASN A 84 -22.30 37.56 -15.93
C ASN A 84 -21.98 38.91 -16.60
N THR A 85 -21.90 38.99 -17.93
CA THR A 85 -22.29 40.13 -18.79
C THR A 85 -22.31 39.67 -20.24
#